data_AF-A0A0R2W4J7-F1
#
_entry.id   AF-A0A0R2W4J7-F1
#
_cell.length_a   1.000
_cell.length_b   1.000
_cell.length_c   1.000
_cell.angle_alpha   90.00
_cell.angle_beta   90.00
_cell.angle_gamma   90.00
#
_symmetry.space_group_name_H-M   'P 1'
#
loop_
_entity.id
_entity.type
_entity.pdbx_description
1 polymer ?
#
loop_
_entity_poly.entity_id
_entity_poly.type
_entity_poly.pdbx_seq_one_letter_code
_entity_poly.pdbx_strand_id
1 'polypeptide(L)'
;MAFFFENIGFWFAVGLVFMGSWLLVTRAFGAQSVDASPIGFDLQLYKDQLTDLDKDASKGLLLPAETEQLRLEVSRRILEAERKSAATLLQPQGPNAGNRPSF
;
A
#
# COMPACT_ATOMS: atom_id res chain seq x y z
N MET A 1 -1.33 42.52 -4.82
CA MET A 1 -2.29 41.93 -3.87
C MET A 1 -3.69 41.74 -4.47
N ALA A 2 -4.24 42.66 -5.28
CA ALA A 2 -5.60 42.56 -5.84
C ALA A 2 -5.85 41.40 -6.83
N PHE A 3 -4.83 41.00 -7.60
CA PHE A 3 -4.92 39.93 -8.61
C PHE A 3 -5.28 38.54 -8.04
N PHE A 4 -5.00 38.29 -6.75
CA PHE A 4 -5.34 37.04 -6.08
C PHE A 4 -6.83 36.95 -5.72
N PHE A 5 -7.45 38.07 -5.35
CA PHE A 5 -8.84 38.09 -4.89
C PHE A 5 -9.85 38.01 -6.06
N GLU A 6 -9.52 38.55 -7.24
CA GLU A 6 -10.36 38.42 -8.43
C GLU A 6 -10.52 36.96 -8.90
N ASN A 7 -9.47 36.15 -8.71
CA ASN A 7 -9.43 34.76 -9.17
C ASN A 7 -9.76 33.75 -8.07
N ILE A 8 -10.30 34.19 -6.93
CA ILE A 8 -10.54 33.31 -5.78
C ILE A 8 -11.48 32.16 -6.12
N GLY A 9 -12.46 32.40 -7.01
CA GLY A 9 -13.37 31.36 -7.51
C GLY A 9 -12.67 30.25 -8.30
N PHE A 10 -11.62 30.59 -9.07
CA PHE A 10 -10.81 29.60 -9.79
C PHE A 10 -10.06 28.68 -8.81
N TRP A 11 -9.48 29.25 -7.76
CA TRP A 11 -8.78 28.46 -6.74
C TRP A 11 -9.72 27.54 -5.95
N PHE A 12 -10.95 27.97 -5.67
CA PHE A 12 -11.97 27.09 -5.11
C PHE A 12 -12.33 25.93 -6.03
N ALA A 13 -12.50 26.19 -7.34
CA ALA A 13 -12.77 25.14 -8.32
C ALA A 13 -11.63 24.11 -8.40
N VAL A 14 -10.37 24.56 -8.41
CA VAL A 14 -9.19 23.69 -8.36
C VAL A 14 -9.18 22.83 -7.10
N GLY A 15 -9.43 23.43 -5.92
CA GLY A 15 -9.50 22.70 -4.66
C GLY A 15 -10.62 21.65 -4.63
N LEU A 16 -11.77 21.94 -5.24
CA LEU A 16 -12.92 21.04 -5.30
C LEU A 16 -12.63 19.84 -6.23
N VAL A 17 -12.03 20.08 -7.39
CA VAL A 17 -11.58 19.01 -8.30
C VAL A 17 -10.52 18.15 -7.62
N PHE A 18 -9.53 18.76 -6.96
CA PHE A 18 -8.48 18.04 -6.26
C PHE A 18 -9.05 17.17 -5.13
N MET A 19 -9.96 17.71 -4.32
CA MET A 19 -10.62 16.96 -3.25
C MET A 19 -11.51 15.84 -3.80
N GLY A 20 -12.20 16.07 -4.92
CA GLY A 20 -12.97 15.04 -5.61
C GLY A 20 -12.10 13.91 -6.12
N SER A 21 -10.99 14.23 -6.81
CA SER A 21 -10.00 13.23 -7.26
C SER A 21 -9.38 12.46 -6.09
N TRP A 22 -9.02 13.15 -5.01
CA TRP A 22 -8.51 12.53 -3.78
C TRP A 22 -9.51 11.55 -3.16
N LEU A 23 -10.79 11.93 -3.08
CA LEU A 23 -11.86 11.07 -2.58
C LEU A 23 -12.09 9.85 -3.47
N LEU A 24 -12.00 9.99 -4.80
CA LEU A 24 -12.12 8.88 -5.73
C LEU A 24 -10.95 7.89 -5.61
N VAL A 25 -9.72 8.42 -5.52
CA VAL A 25 -8.51 7.63 -5.28
C VAL A 25 -8.64 6.86 -3.96
N THR A 26 -8.94 7.55 -2.86
CA THR A 26 -9.07 6.90 -1.54
C THR A 26 -10.23 5.91 -1.46
N ARG A 27 -11.34 6.11 -2.19
CA ARG A 27 -12.41 5.11 -2.33
C ARG A 27 -11.98 3.89 -3.13
N ALA A 28 -11.27 4.09 -4.24
CA ALA A 28 -10.76 3.00 -5.07
C ALA A 28 -9.74 2.13 -4.33
N PHE A 29 -8.88 2.75 -3.51
CA PHE A 29 -7.92 2.02 -2.68
C PHE A 29 -8.51 1.52 -1.35
N GLY A 30 -9.51 2.20 -0.78
CA GLY A 30 -10.15 1.82 0.49
C GLY A 30 -11.16 0.69 0.38
N ALA A 31 -11.70 0.40 -0.81
CA ALA A 31 -12.54 -0.77 -1.05
C ALA A 31 -11.76 -2.10 -1.04
N GLN A 32 -10.42 -2.03 -1.16
CA GLN A 32 -9.56 -3.22 -1.17
C GLN A 32 -9.00 -3.59 0.21
N SER A 33 -9.26 -2.80 1.25
CA SER A 33 -8.50 -2.84 2.50
C SER A 33 -9.30 -3.18 3.78
N VAL A 34 -10.47 -3.82 3.70
CA VAL A 34 -11.28 -4.09 4.91
C VAL A 34 -11.14 -5.51 5.49
N ASP A 35 -10.63 -6.51 4.76
CA ASP A 35 -10.52 -7.88 5.31
C ASP A 35 -9.24 -8.66 4.94
N ALA A 36 -8.23 -8.01 4.38
CA ALA A 36 -6.91 -8.62 4.26
C ALA A 36 -6.11 -8.29 5.51
N SER A 37 -5.80 -9.31 6.33
CA SER A 37 -4.74 -9.21 7.35
C SER A 37 -3.56 -8.41 6.78
N PRO A 38 -3.02 -7.40 7.48
CA PRO A 38 -1.95 -6.53 6.98
C PRO A 38 -0.78 -7.30 6.34
N ILE A 39 -0.57 -8.53 6.80
CA ILE A 39 0.51 -9.43 6.38
C ILE A 39 0.32 -9.97 4.95
N GLY A 40 -0.92 -10.18 4.49
CA GLY A 40 -1.18 -10.71 3.14
C GLY A 40 -1.06 -9.66 2.04
N PHE A 41 -1.42 -8.41 2.36
CA PHE A 41 -1.33 -7.28 1.45
C PHE A 41 0.13 -6.92 1.10
N ASP A 42 1.03 -6.98 2.08
CA ASP A 42 2.46 -6.70 1.89
C ASP A 42 3.12 -7.64 0.88
N LEU A 43 2.73 -8.93 0.87
CA LEU A 43 3.32 -9.94 -0.02
C LEU A 43 3.00 -9.67 -1.50
N GLN A 44 1.75 -9.31 -1.80
CA GLN A 44 1.35 -9.03 -3.18
C GLN A 44 2.05 -7.78 -3.71
N LEU A 45 2.14 -6.73 -2.88
CA LEU A 45 2.85 -5.50 -3.22
C LEU A 45 4.33 -5.76 -3.52
N TYR A 46 5.01 -6.60 -2.74
CA TYR A 46 6.42 -6.94 -3.02
C TYR A 46 6.61 -7.74 -4.32
N LYS A 47 5.65 -8.60 -4.68
CA LYS A 47 5.67 -9.31 -5.97
C LYS A 47 5.45 -8.38 -7.16
N ASP A 48 4.55 -7.41 -7.00
CA ASP A 48 4.33 -6.37 -8.01
C ASP A 48 5.56 -5.48 -8.17
N GLN A 49 6.26 -5.14 -7.07
CA GLN A 49 7.53 -4.39 -7.13
C GLN A 49 8.61 -5.11 -7.94
N LEU A 50 8.72 -6.44 -7.85
CA LEU A 50 9.67 -7.19 -8.70
C LEU A 50 9.29 -7.09 -10.18
N THR A 51 8.00 -7.13 -10.48
CA THR A 51 7.48 -7.03 -11.86
C THR A 51 7.75 -5.65 -12.45
N ASP A 52 7.55 -4.58 -11.68
CA ASP A 52 7.82 -3.23 -12.13
C ASP A 52 9.32 -2.94 -12.24
N LEU A 53 10.13 -3.47 -11.31
CA LEU A 53 11.58 -3.41 -11.41
C LEU A 53 12.10 -4.09 -12.69
N ASP A 54 11.53 -5.24 -13.07
CA ASP A 54 11.89 -5.93 -14.31
C ASP A 54 11.53 -5.12 -15.57
N LYS A 55 10.35 -4.49 -15.57
CA LYS A 55 9.96 -3.58 -16.66
C LYS A 55 10.90 -2.39 -16.75
N ASP A 56 11.29 -1.77 -15.64
CA ASP A 56 12.16 -0.59 -15.66
C ASP A 56 13.61 -0.94 -16.02
N ALA A 57 14.08 -2.12 -15.60
CA ALA A 57 15.34 -2.68 -16.07
C ALA A 57 15.31 -2.93 -17.59
N SER A 58 14.22 -3.48 -18.13
CA SER A 58 14.07 -3.72 -19.58
C SER A 58 14.06 -2.43 -20.40
N LYS A 59 13.61 -1.31 -19.81
CA LYS A 59 13.63 0.03 -20.42
C LYS A 59 14.99 0.73 -20.27
N GLY A 60 15.95 0.13 -19.54
CA GLY A 60 17.25 0.73 -19.24
C GLY A 60 17.18 1.92 -18.26
N LEU A 61 16.12 2.02 -17.46
CA LEU A 61 15.95 3.10 -16.47
C LEU A 61 16.77 2.89 -15.19
N LEU A 62 17.26 1.67 -14.97
CA LEU A 62 18.05 1.27 -13.81
C LEU A 62 19.38 0.67 -14.26
N LEU A 63 20.45 0.92 -13.50
CA LEU A 63 21.73 0.26 -13.76
C LEU A 63 21.61 -1.24 -13.39
N PRO A 64 22.24 -2.16 -14.15
CA PRO A 64 22.14 -3.59 -13.88
C PRO A 64 22.55 -3.98 -12.45
N ALA A 65 23.57 -3.33 -11.90
CA ALA A 65 24.03 -3.57 -10.53
C ALA A 65 22.99 -3.15 -9.48
N GLU A 66 22.27 -2.06 -9.72
CA GLU A 66 21.21 -1.56 -8.83
C GLU A 66 19.97 -2.46 -8.92
N THR A 67 19.59 -2.89 -10.12
CA THR A 67 18.49 -3.83 -10.34
C THR A 67 18.72 -5.13 -9.56
N GLU A 68 19.91 -5.73 -9.64
CA GLU A 68 20.20 -6.97 -8.93
C GLU A 68 20.19 -6.79 -7.41
N GLN A 69 20.73 -5.67 -6.90
CA GLN A 69 20.66 -5.35 -5.46
C GLN A 69 19.22 -5.20 -4.98
N LEU A 70 18.38 -4.50 -5.75
CA LEU A 70 16.97 -4.31 -5.43
C LEU A 70 16.19 -5.62 -5.49
N ARG A 71 16.44 -6.49 -6.48
CA ARG A 71 15.83 -7.83 -6.56
C ARG A 71 16.14 -8.65 -5.32
N LEU A 72 17.39 -8.64 -4.85
CA LEU A 72 17.81 -9.38 -3.67
C LEU A 72 17.11 -8.86 -2.40
N GLU A 73 17.06 -7.54 -2.23
CA GLU A 73 16.42 -6.93 -1.06
C GLU A 73 14.90 -7.18 -1.02
N VAL A 74 14.19 -7.01 -2.14
CA VAL A 74 12.75 -7.27 -2.21
C VAL A 74 12.45 -8.76 -2.01
N SER A 75 13.26 -9.64 -2.59
CA SER A 75 13.13 -11.10 -2.39
C SER A 75 13.34 -11.50 -0.93
N ARG A 76 14.29 -10.86 -0.23
CA ARG A 76 14.47 -11.04 1.22
C ARG A 76 13.23 -10.62 2.01
N ARG A 77 12.64 -9.47 1.67
CA ARG A 77 11.42 -8.97 2.34
C ARG A 77 10.22 -9.88 2.13
N ILE A 78 10.08 -10.46 0.93
CA ILE A 78 9.08 -11.49 0.63
C ILE A 78 9.22 -12.68 1.58
N LEU A 79 10.43 -13.23 1.73
CA LEU A 79 10.68 -14.37 2.64
C LEU A 79 10.40 -14.02 4.11
N GLU A 80 10.70 -12.80 4.53
CA GLU A 80 10.38 -12.32 5.89
C GLU A 80 8.88 -12.14 6.10
N ALA A 81 8.15 -11.62 5.12
CA ALA A 81 6.70 -11.49 5.15
C ALA A 81 6.01 -12.86 5.18
N GLU A 82 6.48 -13.82 4.37
CA GLU A 82 5.98 -15.20 4.38
C GLU A 82 6.21 -15.87 5.75
N ARG A 83 7.39 -15.71 6.36
CA ARG A 83 7.65 -16.20 7.73
C ARG A 83 6.70 -15.60 8.76
N LYS A 84 6.45 -14.29 8.69
CA LYS A 84 5.49 -13.61 9.59
C LYS A 84 4.07 -14.16 9.39
N SER A 85 3.65 -14.37 8.13
CA SER A 85 2.35 -14.94 7.81
C SER A 85 2.17 -16.35 8.38
N ALA A 86 3.19 -17.20 8.21
CA ALA A 86 3.19 -18.55 8.77
C ALA A 86 3.17 -18.53 10.31
N ALA A 87 3.92 -17.63 10.95
CA ALA A 87 3.92 -17.48 12.40
C ALA A 87 2.55 -17.05 12.94
N THR A 88 1.84 -16.15 12.25
CA THR A 88 0.47 -15.75 12.61
C THR A 88 -0.53 -16.90 12.50
N LEU A 89 -0.41 -17.74 11.47
CA LEU A 89 -1.26 -18.93 11.31
C LEU A 89 -1.03 -19.98 12.40
N LEU A 90 0.19 -20.05 12.93
CA LEU A 90 0.58 -20.97 14.01
C LEU A 90 0.31 -20.41 15.41
N GLN A 91 0.01 -19.11 15.54
CA GLN A 91 -0.45 -18.53 16.79
C GLN A 91 -1.87 -19.05 17.06
N PRO A 92 -2.10 -19.84 18.14
CA PRO A 92 -3.45 -20.22 18.51
C PRO A 92 -4.22 -18.93 18.77
N GLN A 93 -5.32 -18.70 18.04
CA GLN A 93 -6.27 -17.67 18.42
C GLN A 93 -6.78 -18.04 19.81
N GLY A 94 -6.22 -17.39 20.83
CA GLY A 94 -6.67 -17.55 22.20
C GLY A 94 -8.17 -17.24 22.23
N PRO A 95 -9.01 -18.16 22.73
CA PRO A 95 -10.45 -17.95 22.73
C PRO A 95 -10.75 -16.72 23.55
N ASN A 96 -11.64 -15.88 23.03
CA ASN A 96 -12.31 -14.77 23.72
C ASN A 96 -12.59 -15.14 25.20
N ALA A 97 -11.67 -14.80 26.10
CA ALA A 97 -11.73 -15.14 27.53
C ALA A 97 -12.28 -13.96 28.35
N GLY A 98 -13.20 -13.18 27.77
CA GLY A 98 -13.62 -11.90 28.36
C GLY A 98 -15.11 -11.63 28.43
N ASN A 99 -15.99 -12.44 27.83
CA ASN A 99 -17.43 -12.14 27.87
C ASN A 99 -18.29 -13.38 28.13
N ARG A 100 -18.19 -13.92 29.36
CA ARG A 100 -19.23 -14.78 29.93
C ARG A 100 -20.02 -13.93 30.92
N PRO A 101 -21.30 -13.61 30.67
CA PRO A 101 -22.12 -12.94 31.68
C PRO A 101 -22.24 -13.87 32.90
N SER A 102 -21.85 -13.36 34.07
CA SER A 102 -22.16 -13.97 35.35
C SER A 102 -23.67 -13.83 35.59
N PHE A 103 -24.37 -14.96 35.59
CA PHE A 103 -25.75 -15.06 36.08
C PHE A 103 -25.81 -14.72 37.58
#